data_AF-A0A933M9S1-F1
#
_entry.id   AF-A0A933M9S1-F1
#
_cell.length_a   1.000
_cell.length_b   1.000
_cell.length_c   1.000
_cell.angle_alpha   90.00
_cell.angle_beta   90.00
_cell.angle_gamma   90.00
#
_symmetry.space_group_name_H-M   'P 1'
#
loop_
_entity.id
_entity.type
_entity.pdbx_description
1 polymer ?
#
loop_
_entity_poly.entity_id
_entity_poly.type
_entity_poly.pdbx_seq_one_letter_code
_entity_poly.pdbx_strand_id
1 'polypeptide(L)'
;MNKKNALFFLLLLVTGILVWILMSTNDEIARAGRPMPTAAPTKTPGPPASVKSTQPELAHPLTKEESLQMAFDYDRQLAVWEKPWDMETAHQEKGRISIEWHKDQTYDGSTLGRYSERGPIWVISITGKVRLKEDRSGKFHDGITYRISERTGNLISFSAGEWIE
;
A
#
# COMPACT_ATOMS: atom_id res chain seq x y z
N MET A 1 77.11 -13.30 64.50
CA MET A 1 76.31 -12.91 63.31
C MET A 1 75.43 -11.72 63.70
N ASN A 2 75.70 -10.53 63.17
CA ASN A 2 75.12 -9.27 63.66
C ASN A 2 73.66 -9.12 63.21
N LYS A 3 72.73 -8.86 64.17
CA LYS A 3 71.28 -8.67 63.91
C LYS A 3 70.98 -7.62 62.82
N LYS A 4 71.86 -6.64 62.64
CA LYS A 4 71.75 -5.59 61.61
C LYS A 4 71.91 -6.14 60.18
N ASN A 5 72.75 -7.16 59.98
CA ASN A 5 72.97 -7.75 58.65
C ASN A 5 71.78 -8.64 58.26
N ALA A 6 71.21 -9.39 59.22
CA ALA A 6 70.03 -10.20 58.98
C ALA A 6 68.80 -9.37 58.58
N LEU A 7 68.62 -8.18 59.18
CA LEU A 7 67.52 -7.27 58.85
C LEU A 7 67.68 -6.68 57.43
N PHE A 8 68.91 -6.35 57.03
CA PHE A 8 69.21 -5.78 55.71
C PHE A 8 68.98 -6.80 54.59
N PHE A 9 69.39 -8.06 54.80
CA PHE A 9 69.14 -9.14 53.85
C PHE A 9 67.64 -9.48 53.74
N LEU A 10 66.90 -9.48 54.85
CA LEU A 10 65.45 -9.74 54.83
C LEU A 10 64.70 -8.64 54.07
N LEU A 11 65.13 -7.37 54.21
CA LEU A 11 64.50 -6.24 53.55
C LEU A 11 64.74 -6.24 52.02
N LEU A 12 65.94 -6.63 51.57
CA LEU A 12 66.23 -6.83 50.14
C LEU A 12 65.47 -8.00 49.52
N LEU A 13 65.24 -9.07 50.28
CA LEU A 13 64.52 -10.26 49.81
C LEU A 13 63.02 -9.95 49.65
N VAL A 14 62.43 -9.22 50.60
CA VAL A 14 61.03 -8.79 50.53
C VAL A 14 60.80 -7.81 49.37
N THR A 15 61.67 -6.82 49.17
CA THR A 15 61.52 -5.88 48.05
C THR A 15 61.75 -6.54 46.69
N GLY A 16 62.71 -7.47 46.59
CA GLY A 16 62.93 -8.25 45.38
C GLY A 16 61.73 -9.10 44.98
N ILE A 17 61.09 -9.77 45.94
CA ILE A 17 59.86 -10.55 45.69
C ILE A 17 58.71 -9.63 45.27
N LEU A 18 58.56 -8.46 45.91
CA LEU A 18 57.47 -7.51 45.60
C LEU A 18 57.59 -6.93 44.19
N VAL A 19 58.81 -6.64 43.73
CA VAL A 19 59.08 -6.22 42.34
C VAL A 19 58.83 -7.35 41.35
N TRP A 20 59.17 -8.60 41.70
CA TRP A 20 58.94 -9.76 40.84
C TRP A 20 57.44 -10.08 40.67
N ILE A 21 56.64 -9.94 41.75
CA ILE A 21 55.17 -10.07 41.69
C ILE A 21 54.53 -8.93 40.88
N LEU A 22 55.05 -7.70 40.99
CA LEU A 22 54.55 -6.57 40.20
C LEU A 22 54.90 -6.70 38.71
N MET A 23 56.02 -7.32 38.36
CA MET A 23 56.40 -7.54 36.97
C MET A 23 55.73 -8.76 36.35
N SER A 24 55.30 -9.76 37.13
CA SER A 24 54.66 -10.97 36.61
C SER A 24 53.15 -10.85 36.36
N THR A 25 52.51 -9.73 36.74
CA THR A 25 51.06 -9.54 36.62
C THR A 25 50.61 -8.68 35.42
N ASN A 26 51.54 -8.23 34.56
CA ASN A 26 51.22 -7.30 33.46
C ASN A 26 50.96 -7.93 32.09
N ASP A 27 50.98 -9.26 31.94
CA ASP A 27 50.90 -9.90 30.61
C ASP A 27 49.50 -10.30 30.12
N GLU A 28 48.41 -10.05 30.87
CA GLU A 28 47.07 -10.55 30.47
C GLU A 28 46.07 -9.52 29.91
N ILE A 29 46.42 -8.26 29.65
CA ILE A 29 45.44 -7.31 29.06
C ILE A 29 46.02 -6.55 27.86
N ALA A 30 46.37 -7.29 26.80
CA ALA A 30 46.50 -6.69 25.47
C ALA A 30 46.19 -7.70 24.36
N ARG A 31 44.98 -8.27 24.37
CA ARG A 31 44.42 -8.91 23.17
C ARG A 31 43.15 -8.16 22.76
N ALA A 32 43.34 -6.96 22.22
CA ALA A 32 42.32 -6.34 21.39
C ALA A 32 42.12 -7.26 20.17
N GLY A 33 41.01 -8.00 20.17
CA GLY A 33 40.59 -8.79 19.02
C GLY A 33 40.53 -7.90 17.78
N ARG A 34 40.90 -8.45 16.60
CA ARG A 34 40.79 -7.72 15.33
C ARG A 34 39.36 -7.19 15.18
N PRO A 35 39.15 -5.93 14.78
CA PRO A 35 37.80 -5.44 14.53
C PRO A 35 37.15 -6.33 13.46
N MET A 36 35.98 -6.90 13.80
CA MET A 36 35.18 -7.64 12.82
C MET A 36 34.78 -6.66 11.70
N PRO A 37 34.88 -7.03 10.41
CA PRO A 37 34.40 -6.18 9.34
C PRO A 37 32.90 -5.95 9.53
N THR A 38 32.50 -4.70 9.81
CA THR A 38 31.09 -4.32 9.79
C THR A 38 30.59 -4.51 8.35
N ALA A 39 29.49 -5.25 8.16
CA ALA A 39 28.88 -5.37 6.85
C ALA A 39 28.60 -3.97 6.29
N ALA A 40 29.02 -3.71 5.04
CA ALA A 40 28.69 -2.47 4.36
C ALA A 40 27.15 -2.29 4.37
N PRO A 41 26.65 -1.05 4.55
CA PRO A 41 25.22 -0.82 4.53
C PRO A 41 24.64 -1.32 3.21
N THR A 42 23.74 -2.31 3.28
CA THR A 42 22.99 -2.79 2.12
C THR A 42 22.27 -1.59 1.53
N LYS A 43 22.56 -1.24 0.26
CA LYS A 43 21.78 -0.24 -0.47
C LYS A 43 20.32 -0.66 -0.38
N THR A 44 19.51 0.12 0.33
CA THR A 44 18.06 -0.04 0.32
C THR A 44 17.64 0.04 -1.14
N PRO A 45 16.94 -0.98 -1.70
CA PRO A 45 16.35 -0.86 -3.02
C PRO A 45 15.56 0.44 -3.05
N GLY A 46 15.79 1.27 -4.08
CA GLY A 46 14.99 2.47 -4.29
C GLY A 46 13.50 2.09 -4.32
N PRO A 47 12.59 3.04 -4.04
CA PRO A 47 11.17 2.77 -4.20
C PRO A 47 10.92 2.17 -5.59
N PRO A 48 10.04 1.15 -5.70
CA PRO A 48 9.76 0.51 -6.97
C PRO A 48 9.41 1.59 -8.00
N ALA A 49 9.95 1.44 -9.22
CA ALA A 49 9.66 2.36 -10.31
C ALA A 49 8.15 2.55 -10.41
N SER A 50 7.71 3.80 -10.51
CA SER A 50 6.29 4.12 -10.66
C SER A 50 5.80 3.41 -11.93
N VAL A 51 4.93 2.41 -11.76
CA VAL A 51 4.32 1.70 -12.87
C VAL A 51 3.49 2.72 -13.62
N LYS A 52 3.99 3.20 -14.77
CA LYS A 52 3.17 3.99 -15.69
C LYS A 52 1.99 3.11 -16.08
N SER A 53 0.77 3.62 -15.92
CA SER A 53 -0.43 2.96 -16.47
C SER A 53 -0.17 2.71 -17.96
N THR A 54 -0.33 1.47 -18.39
CA THR A 54 -0.19 1.09 -19.82
C THR A 54 -1.40 1.52 -20.63
N GLN A 55 -2.45 2.04 -19.97
CA GLN A 55 -3.68 2.45 -20.63
C GLN A 55 -3.55 3.86 -21.21
N PRO A 56 -4.07 4.10 -22.43
CA PRO A 56 -4.06 5.42 -23.02
C PRO A 56 -4.90 6.38 -22.17
N GLU A 57 -4.33 7.54 -21.87
CA GLU A 57 -5.03 8.63 -21.20
C GLU A 57 -5.92 9.38 -22.21
N LEU A 58 -7.07 9.86 -21.75
CA LEU A 58 -7.93 10.73 -22.53
C LEU A 58 -7.24 12.08 -22.77
N ALA A 59 -7.62 12.76 -23.85
CA ALA A 59 -7.09 14.10 -24.18
C ALA A 59 -7.46 15.16 -23.13
N HIS A 60 -8.55 14.95 -22.40
CA HIS A 60 -8.97 15.75 -21.26
C HIS A 60 -9.64 14.84 -20.21
N PRO A 61 -9.71 15.28 -18.94
CA PRO A 61 -10.52 14.62 -17.93
C PRO A 61 -11.98 14.49 -18.37
N LEU A 62 -12.65 13.40 -18.00
CA LEU A 62 -14.08 13.24 -18.24
C LEU A 62 -14.87 14.33 -17.53
N THR A 63 -15.79 14.95 -18.27
CA THR A 63 -16.87 15.74 -17.69
C THR A 63 -17.91 14.84 -17.03
N LYS A 64 -18.81 15.43 -16.24
CA LYS A 64 -19.93 14.73 -15.61
C LYS A 64 -20.80 14.02 -16.65
N GLU A 65 -21.15 14.73 -17.73
CA GLU A 65 -22.00 14.23 -18.81
C GLU A 65 -21.31 13.09 -19.57
N GLU A 66 -20.01 13.20 -19.86
CA GLU A 66 -19.26 12.12 -20.50
C GLU A 66 -19.14 10.90 -19.58
N SER A 67 -18.98 11.10 -18.27
CA SER A 67 -18.96 9.98 -17.31
C SER A 67 -20.29 9.20 -17.30
N LEU A 68 -21.42 9.92 -17.44
CA LEU A 68 -22.74 9.31 -17.53
C LEU A 68 -22.91 8.55 -18.84
N GLN A 69 -22.46 9.12 -19.96
CA GLN A 69 -22.46 8.45 -21.25
C GLN A 69 -21.62 7.16 -21.21
N MET A 70 -20.43 7.20 -20.62
CA MET A 70 -19.59 6.01 -20.44
C MET A 70 -20.27 4.96 -19.57
N ALA A 71 -20.93 5.36 -18.48
CA ALA A 71 -21.70 4.45 -17.63
C ALA A 71 -22.82 3.76 -18.42
N PHE A 72 -23.53 4.50 -19.27
CA PHE A 72 -24.54 3.94 -20.17
C PHE A 72 -23.95 2.92 -21.15
N ASP A 73 -22.79 3.21 -21.73
CA ASP A 73 -22.14 2.30 -22.67
C ASP A 73 -21.65 1.00 -22.01
N TYR A 74 -21.18 1.06 -20.76
CA TYR A 74 -20.89 -0.15 -19.97
C TYR A 74 -22.16 -0.89 -19.57
N ASP A 75 -23.19 -0.18 -19.15
CA ASP A 75 -24.47 -0.76 -18.73
C ASP A 75 -25.13 -1.57 -19.84
N ARG A 76 -25.14 -1.03 -21.06
CA ARG A 76 -25.63 -1.75 -22.25
C ARG A 76 -24.92 -3.07 -22.49
N GLN A 77 -23.68 -3.22 -22.04
CA GLN A 77 -22.91 -4.45 -22.19
C GLN A 77 -23.19 -5.41 -21.03
N LEU A 78 -23.30 -4.92 -19.80
CA LEU A 78 -23.29 -5.72 -18.58
C LEU A 78 -24.69 -6.06 -18.04
N ALA A 79 -25.69 -5.22 -18.29
CA ALA A 79 -26.96 -5.24 -17.58
C ALA A 79 -28.18 -5.39 -18.49
N VAL A 80 -29.27 -5.89 -17.92
CA VAL A 80 -30.61 -5.85 -18.50
C VAL A 80 -31.58 -5.34 -17.44
N TRP A 81 -32.23 -4.23 -17.74
CA TRP A 81 -33.18 -3.58 -16.85
C TRP A 81 -34.61 -4.03 -17.13
N GLU A 82 -35.42 -4.18 -16.08
CA GLU A 82 -36.87 -4.39 -16.24
C GLU A 82 -37.53 -3.20 -16.93
N LYS A 83 -37.15 -1.98 -16.52
CA LYS A 83 -37.44 -0.74 -17.21
C LYS A 83 -36.14 -0.22 -17.83
N PRO A 84 -35.94 -0.37 -19.15
CA PRO A 84 -34.77 0.17 -19.83
C PRO A 84 -34.56 1.65 -19.48
N TRP A 85 -33.31 2.06 -19.45
CA TRP A 85 -32.94 3.46 -19.36
C TRP A 85 -31.99 3.80 -20.50
N ASP A 86 -31.85 5.09 -20.73
CA ASP A 86 -31.01 5.75 -21.71
C ASP A 86 -30.73 7.17 -21.23
N MET A 87 -29.98 7.94 -22.02
CA MET A 87 -29.65 9.32 -21.67
C MET A 87 -30.90 10.23 -21.57
N GLU A 88 -31.95 9.95 -22.33
CA GLU A 88 -33.18 10.75 -22.29
C GLU A 88 -33.96 10.51 -20.99
N THR A 89 -34.19 9.25 -20.65
CA THR A 89 -34.85 8.82 -19.40
C THR A 89 -34.04 9.22 -18.18
N ALA A 90 -32.70 9.23 -18.24
CA ALA A 90 -31.83 9.76 -17.20
C ALA A 90 -32.13 11.23 -16.86
N HIS A 91 -32.44 12.06 -17.86
CA HIS A 91 -32.78 13.46 -17.65
C HIS A 91 -34.20 13.66 -17.10
N GLN A 92 -35.12 12.75 -17.42
CA GLN A 92 -36.51 12.79 -16.97
C GLN A 92 -36.66 12.25 -15.54
N GLU A 93 -35.96 11.17 -15.20
CA GLU A 93 -36.03 10.47 -13.92
C GLU A 93 -34.90 10.91 -12.98
N LYS A 94 -34.90 12.16 -12.53
CA LYS A 94 -33.81 12.77 -11.72
C LYS A 94 -33.45 12.04 -10.41
N GLY A 95 -34.30 11.14 -9.92
CA GLY A 95 -34.04 10.32 -8.72
C GLY A 95 -33.42 8.95 -9.02
N ARG A 96 -33.36 8.55 -10.30
CA ARG A 96 -32.86 7.24 -10.70
C ARG A 96 -31.34 7.18 -10.75
N ILE A 97 -30.69 8.30 -11.04
CA ILE A 97 -29.24 8.35 -11.24
C ILE A 97 -28.60 9.33 -10.27
N SER A 98 -27.60 8.86 -9.52
CA SER A 98 -26.66 9.69 -8.77
C SER A 98 -25.30 9.66 -9.43
N ILE A 99 -24.64 10.82 -9.50
CA ILE A 99 -23.29 10.96 -10.08
C ILE A 99 -22.45 11.77 -9.10
N GLU A 100 -21.39 11.15 -8.61
CA GLU A 100 -20.46 11.74 -7.65
C GLU A 100 -19.04 11.68 -8.20
N TRP A 101 -18.28 12.76 -7.98
CA TRP A 101 -16.86 12.79 -8.29
C TRP A 101 -16.06 12.59 -7.01
N HIS A 102 -15.03 11.76 -7.08
CA HIS A 102 -14.11 11.50 -5.98
C HIS A 102 -12.68 11.67 -6.44
N LYS A 103 -11.84 12.29 -5.60
CA LYS A 103 -10.43 12.54 -5.92
C LYS A 103 -9.61 11.26 -6.05
N ASP A 104 -10.04 10.19 -5.37
CA ASP A 104 -9.44 8.87 -5.43
C ASP A 104 -10.45 7.78 -5.02
N GLN A 105 -10.01 6.51 -5.12
CA GLN A 105 -10.82 5.33 -4.82
C GLN A 105 -11.01 5.06 -3.32
N THR A 106 -10.50 5.91 -2.40
CA THR A 106 -10.65 5.65 -0.96
C THR A 106 -12.07 5.84 -0.44
N TYR A 107 -12.98 6.34 -1.28
CA TYR A 107 -14.40 6.56 -0.99
C TYR A 107 -15.12 5.36 -0.36
N ASP A 108 -14.83 4.12 -0.78
CA ASP A 108 -15.55 2.93 -0.28
C ASP A 108 -14.79 2.13 0.78
N GLY A 109 -13.65 2.66 1.28
CA GLY A 109 -12.80 1.98 2.26
C GLY A 109 -12.18 0.67 1.75
N SER A 110 -12.38 0.30 0.48
CA SER A 110 -11.87 -0.95 -0.07
C SER A 110 -10.39 -0.81 -0.45
N THR A 111 -9.57 -1.70 0.08
CA THR A 111 -8.14 -1.82 -0.28
C THR A 111 -7.93 -2.61 -1.57
N LEU A 112 -9.01 -2.88 -2.32
CA LEU A 112 -8.97 -3.65 -3.57
C LEU A 112 -8.25 -2.91 -4.72
N GLY A 113 -7.91 -1.62 -4.53
CA GLY A 113 -7.17 -0.82 -5.49
C GLY A 113 -5.65 -1.00 -5.52
N ARG A 114 -5.13 -2.21 -5.24
CA ARG A 114 -3.67 -2.44 -5.29
C ARG A 114 -3.11 -2.49 -6.72
N TYR A 115 -3.98 -2.60 -7.73
CA TYR A 115 -3.62 -2.64 -9.16
C TYR A 115 -4.51 -1.80 -10.09
N SER A 116 -5.51 -1.09 -9.58
CA SER A 116 -6.38 -0.21 -10.36
C SER A 116 -5.79 1.20 -10.44
N GLU A 117 -6.15 1.93 -11.49
CA GLU A 117 -5.63 3.27 -11.75
C GLU A 117 -5.76 4.21 -10.54
N ARG A 118 -4.64 4.76 -10.06
CA ARG A 118 -4.64 5.80 -9.03
C ARG A 118 -5.05 7.12 -9.64
N GLY A 119 -6.13 7.72 -9.14
CA GLY A 119 -6.57 9.04 -9.57
C GLY A 119 -8.06 9.28 -9.37
N PRO A 120 -8.56 10.44 -9.81
CA PRO A 120 -9.96 10.79 -9.69
C PRO A 120 -10.89 9.81 -10.41
N ILE A 121 -12.06 9.60 -9.83
CA ILE A 121 -13.07 8.69 -10.33
C ILE A 121 -14.44 9.36 -10.34
N TRP A 122 -15.26 8.92 -11.29
CA TRP A 122 -16.69 9.14 -11.29
C TRP A 122 -17.40 7.90 -10.75
N VAL A 123 -18.31 8.09 -9.80
CA VAL A 123 -19.18 7.07 -9.22
C VAL A 123 -20.60 7.34 -9.70
N ILE A 124 -21.12 6.45 -10.54
CA ILE A 124 -22.45 6.58 -11.15
C ILE A 124 -23.32 5.45 -10.63
N SER A 125 -24.33 5.78 -9.85
CA SER A 125 -25.31 4.83 -9.32
C SER A 125 -26.63 4.98 -10.06
N ILE A 126 -27.14 3.90 -10.62
CA ILE A 126 -28.45 3.84 -11.27
C ILE A 126 -29.33 2.90 -10.46
N THR A 127 -30.50 3.36 -10.02
CA THR A 127 -31.46 2.56 -9.24
C THR A 127 -32.50 1.89 -10.12
N GLY A 128 -33.13 0.82 -9.61
CA GLY A 128 -34.18 0.08 -10.29
C GLY A 128 -33.85 -1.39 -10.53
N LYS A 129 -34.88 -2.14 -10.94
CA LYS A 129 -34.81 -3.60 -11.08
C LYS A 129 -33.94 -4.01 -12.28
N VAL A 130 -32.79 -4.62 -12.01
CA VAL A 130 -31.77 -4.98 -13.01
C VAL A 130 -31.22 -6.37 -12.80
N ARG A 131 -30.90 -7.08 -13.88
CA ARG A 131 -30.15 -8.34 -13.86
C ARG A 131 -28.84 -8.19 -14.63
N LEU A 132 -27.78 -8.82 -14.15
CA LEU A 132 -26.51 -8.88 -14.87
C LEU A 132 -26.58 -9.97 -15.94
N LYS A 133 -26.06 -9.70 -17.14
CA LYS A 133 -26.12 -10.65 -18.26
C LYS A 133 -25.34 -11.93 -18.00
N GLU A 134 -24.23 -11.83 -17.28
CA GLU A 134 -23.38 -12.98 -16.95
C GLU A 134 -23.88 -13.75 -15.72
N ASP A 135 -24.83 -13.20 -14.96
CA ASP A 135 -25.37 -13.88 -13.80
C ASP A 135 -26.38 -14.97 -14.20
N ARG A 136 -25.96 -16.22 -14.03
CA ARG A 136 -26.78 -17.41 -14.29
C ARG A 136 -27.89 -17.62 -13.27
N SER A 137 -27.87 -16.92 -12.14
CA SER A 137 -28.90 -17.03 -11.11
C SER A 137 -30.25 -16.49 -11.58
N GLY A 138 -30.25 -15.60 -12.59
CA GLY A 138 -31.45 -14.93 -13.08
C GLY A 138 -32.04 -13.92 -12.09
N LYS A 139 -31.32 -13.62 -11.00
CA LYS A 139 -31.81 -12.73 -9.94
C LYS A 139 -31.76 -11.28 -10.37
N PHE A 140 -32.66 -10.52 -9.76
CA PHE A 140 -32.68 -9.09 -9.88
C PHE A 140 -31.96 -8.44 -8.70
N HIS A 141 -31.37 -7.29 -8.98
CA HIS A 141 -30.72 -6.40 -8.05
C HIS A 141 -31.43 -5.05 -8.06
N ASP A 142 -31.35 -4.33 -6.94
CA ASP A 142 -31.74 -2.92 -6.88
C ASP A 142 -30.58 -2.03 -7.33
N GLY A 143 -30.47 -1.86 -8.64
CA GLY A 143 -29.52 -0.95 -9.26
C GLY A 143 -28.10 -1.47 -9.41
N ILE A 144 -27.27 -0.64 -10.04
CA ILE A 144 -25.84 -0.85 -10.27
C ILE A 144 -25.09 0.46 -10.02
N THR A 145 -23.92 0.35 -9.41
CA THR A 145 -22.95 1.44 -9.27
C THR A 145 -21.73 1.14 -10.13
N TYR A 146 -21.40 2.06 -11.04
CA TYR A 146 -20.21 2.06 -11.88
C TYR A 146 -19.15 3.00 -11.31
N ARG A 147 -17.90 2.56 -11.31
CA ARG A 147 -16.74 3.41 -10.96
C ARG A 147 -15.86 3.56 -12.19
N ILE A 148 -15.75 4.77 -12.71
CA ILE A 148 -15.07 5.07 -13.97
C ILE A 148 -13.90 6.01 -13.72
N SER A 149 -12.73 5.70 -14.29
CA SER A 149 -11.55 6.55 -14.21
C SER A 149 -11.77 7.85 -14.98
N GLU A 150 -11.62 9.00 -14.32
CA GLU A 150 -11.76 10.31 -14.96
C GLU A 150 -10.73 10.51 -16.08
N ARG A 151 -9.53 9.96 -15.88
CA ARG A 151 -8.39 10.16 -16.77
C ARG A 151 -8.42 9.28 -18.02
N THR A 152 -9.01 8.08 -17.93
CA THR A 152 -8.97 7.10 -19.03
C THR A 152 -10.33 6.71 -19.58
N GLY A 153 -11.43 6.99 -18.87
CA GLY A 153 -12.75 6.48 -19.27
C GLY A 153 -12.96 5.00 -18.96
N ASN A 154 -11.97 4.32 -18.40
CA ASN A 154 -12.08 2.89 -18.14
C ASN A 154 -12.96 2.59 -16.94
N LEU A 155 -13.77 1.54 -17.06
CA LEU A 155 -14.49 0.96 -15.93
C LEU A 155 -13.46 0.32 -14.98
N ILE A 156 -13.33 0.90 -13.79
CA ILE A 156 -12.46 0.38 -12.73
C ILE A 156 -13.14 -0.81 -12.06
N SER A 157 -14.41 -0.64 -11.70
CA SER A 157 -15.24 -1.68 -11.12
C SER A 157 -16.71 -1.32 -11.24
N PHE A 158 -17.57 -2.31 -11.03
CA PHE A 158 -18.99 -2.10 -10.82
C PHE A 158 -19.47 -2.99 -9.67
N SER A 159 -20.59 -2.61 -9.06
CA SER A 159 -21.25 -3.39 -8.02
C SER A 159 -22.76 -3.32 -8.22
N ALA A 160 -23.42 -4.48 -8.22
CA ALA A 160 -24.87 -4.53 -8.19
C ALA A 160 -25.38 -4.32 -6.76
N GLY A 161 -26.57 -3.75 -6.62
CA GLY A 161 -27.23 -3.55 -5.35
C GLY A 161 -27.72 -4.85 -4.70
N GLU A 162 -28.51 -4.69 -3.64
CA GLU A 162 -29.10 -5.82 -2.93
C GLU A 162 -30.02 -6.63 -3.84
N TRP A 163 -30.16 -7.91 -3.51
CA TRP A 163 -31.05 -8.81 -4.23
C TRP A 163 -32.50 -8.44 -3.97
N ILE A 164 -33.30 -8.49 -5.01
CA ILE A 164 -34.74 -8.23 -4.94
C ILE A 164 -35.51 -9.35 -5.64
N GLU A 165 -36.63 -9.75 -5.05
CA GLU A 165 -37.54 -10.78 -5.57
C GLU A 165 -38.44 -10.23 -6.70
#